data_AF-A0A928H2G4-F1
#
_entry.id   AF-A0A928H2G4-F1
#
_cell.length_a   1.000
_cell.length_b   1.000
_cell.length_c   1.000
_cell.angle_alpha   90.00
_cell.angle_beta   90.00
_cell.angle_gamma   90.00
#
_symmetry.space_group_name_H-M   'P 1'
#
loop_
_entity.id
_entity.type
_entity.pdbx_description
1 polymer ?
#
loop_
_entity_poly.entity_id
_entity_poly.type
_entity_poly.pdbx_seq_one_letter_code
_entity_poly.pdbx_strand_id
1 'polypeptide(L)'
;MKLIYEIGRAGRTGAVLPALDVPQSSAVPMSMRRSSTAALPEVSEQETVRHFTNLSRMNMSVDTNFYPLGSCTMKYNPRLHEKVVRLPGFADLHPLLPQLRHGATLTQGALTVLYETER
;
A
#
# COMPACT_ATOMS: atom_id res chain seq x y z
N MET A 1 -22.84 0.07 -8.93
CA MET A 1 -22.04 0.78 -7.91
C MET A 1 -21.41 1.99 -8.57
N LYS A 2 -21.33 3.13 -7.88
CA LYS A 2 -20.68 4.34 -8.42
C LYS A 2 -19.16 4.21 -8.40
N LEU A 3 -18.48 4.81 -9.37
CA LEU A 3 -17.03 4.98 -9.33
C LEU A 3 -16.65 5.92 -8.18
N ILE A 4 -15.44 5.77 -7.64
CA ILE A 4 -14.98 6.62 -6.52
C ILE A 4 -14.99 8.13 -6.89
N TYR A 5 -14.80 8.45 -8.17
CA TYR A 5 -14.86 9.80 -8.74
C TYR A 5 -16.27 10.42 -8.73
N GLU A 6 -17.34 9.63 -8.58
CA GLU A 6 -18.74 10.08 -8.65
C GLU A 6 -19.39 10.26 -7.26
N ILE A 7 -18.63 9.97 -6.18
CA ILE A 7 -19.10 9.99 -4.79
C ILE A 7 -18.73 11.31 -4.10
N GLY A 8 -17.53 11.80 -4.40
CA GLY A 8 -16.89 12.92 -3.74
C GLY A 8 -17.44 14.30 -4.11
N ARG A 9 -16.80 15.33 -3.56
CA ARG A 9 -17.05 16.73 -3.88
C ARG A 9 -15.73 17.51 -3.88
N ALA A 10 -15.63 18.53 -4.72
CA ALA A 10 -14.46 19.38 -4.78
C ALA A 10 -14.06 19.94 -3.40
N GLY A 11 -12.76 19.94 -3.12
CA GLY A 11 -12.13 20.37 -1.88
C GLY A 11 -12.14 19.35 -0.73
N ARG A 12 -12.72 18.16 -0.91
CA ARG A 12 -12.83 17.17 0.17
C ARG A 12 -11.55 16.33 0.32
N THR A 13 -11.09 16.19 1.56
CA THR A 13 -9.90 15.42 1.93
C THR A 13 -10.25 14.22 2.80
N GLY A 14 -9.71 13.05 2.46
CA GLY A 14 -9.90 11.81 3.21
C GLY A 14 -8.73 11.39 4.08
N ALA A 15 -7.65 12.17 4.11
CA ALA A 15 -6.47 11.90 4.90
C ALA A 15 -6.02 13.18 5.62
N VAL A 16 -5.57 13.01 6.86
CA VAL A 16 -4.87 14.05 7.61
C VAL A 16 -3.39 13.72 7.54
N LEU A 17 -2.64 14.53 6.79
CA LEU A 17 -1.19 14.39 6.72
C LEU A 17 -0.54 15.07 7.94
N PRO A 18 0.61 14.57 8.42
CA PRO A 18 1.36 15.26 9.47
C PRO A 18 1.76 16.66 9.03
N ALA A 19 2.02 17.54 10.00
CA ALA A 19 2.56 18.86 9.73
C ALA A 19 3.90 18.75 8.98
N LEU A 20 4.16 19.71 8.07
CA LEU A 20 5.44 19.76 7.36
C LEU A 20 6.58 19.97 8.35
N ASP A 21 7.58 19.12 8.28
CA ASP A 21 8.87 19.23 8.96
C ASP A 21 9.89 20.05 8.15
N VAL A 22 9.49 20.51 6.96
CA VAL A 22 10.28 21.31 6.02
C VAL A 22 9.56 22.61 5.64
N PRO A 23 10.28 23.65 5.17
CA PRO A 23 9.65 24.86 4.67
C PRO A 23 8.66 24.57 3.53
N GLN A 24 7.51 25.27 3.53
CA GLN A 24 6.44 25.09 2.55
C GLN A 24 6.82 25.53 1.11
N SER A 25 8.04 26.02 0.90
CA SER A 25 8.52 26.46 -0.40
C SER A 25 8.89 25.27 -1.30
N SER A 26 8.37 25.24 -2.52
CA SER A 26 8.78 24.26 -3.52
C SER A 26 10.17 24.60 -4.07
N ALA A 27 11.15 23.72 -3.82
CA ALA A 27 12.49 23.77 -4.42
C ALA A 27 12.48 23.50 -5.94
N VAL A 28 11.32 23.14 -6.51
CA VAL A 28 11.17 22.81 -7.92
C VAL A 28 11.05 24.10 -8.75
N PRO A 29 11.87 24.29 -9.81
CA PRO A 29 11.77 25.41 -10.72
C PRO A 29 10.37 25.55 -11.32
N MET A 30 9.89 26.78 -11.50
CA MET A 30 8.53 27.06 -11.99
C MET A 30 8.21 26.34 -13.30
N SER A 31 9.18 26.23 -14.22
CA SER A 31 9.04 25.54 -15.51
C SER A 31 8.80 24.03 -15.40
N MET A 32 9.07 23.42 -14.24
CA MET A 32 8.88 21.99 -13.99
C MET A 32 7.66 21.71 -13.11
N ARG A 33 6.94 22.74 -12.65
CA ARG A 33 5.75 22.56 -11.81
C ARG A 33 4.55 22.15 -12.66
N ARG A 34 3.70 21.29 -12.11
CA ARG A 34 2.45 20.92 -12.77
C ARG A 34 1.53 22.14 -12.87
N SER A 35 0.94 22.36 -14.05
CA SER A 35 0.06 23.50 -14.34
C SER A 35 -1.38 23.33 -13.83
N SER A 36 -1.84 22.09 -13.67
CA SER A 36 -3.16 21.74 -13.16
C SER A 36 -3.06 20.81 -11.96
N THR A 37 -4.15 20.53 -11.24
CA THR A 37 -4.20 19.49 -10.21
C THR A 37 -4.34 18.09 -10.84
N ALA A 38 -4.03 17.03 -10.08
CA ALA A 38 -4.31 15.67 -10.52
C ALA A 38 -5.81 15.45 -10.38
N ALA A 39 -6.40 14.75 -11.33
CA ALA A 39 -7.77 14.27 -11.25
C ALA A 39 -7.87 13.09 -10.26
N LEU A 40 -7.55 13.33 -8.98
CA LEU A 40 -7.75 12.38 -7.90
C LEU A 40 -9.17 12.53 -7.32
N PRO A 41 -9.79 11.46 -6.80
CA PRO A 41 -11.10 11.56 -6.18
C PRO A 41 -11.02 12.34 -4.87
N GLU A 42 -11.92 13.29 -4.70
CA GLU A 42 -12.01 14.14 -3.50
C GLU A 42 -13.11 13.59 -2.57
N VAL A 43 -12.75 12.58 -1.78
CA VAL A 43 -13.64 11.81 -0.90
C VAL A 43 -13.15 11.84 0.54
N SER A 44 -14.06 11.71 1.50
CA SER A 44 -13.70 11.58 2.92
C SER A 44 -13.15 10.18 3.22
N GLU A 45 -12.52 10.01 4.39
CA GLU A 45 -12.06 8.69 4.85
C GLU A 45 -13.23 7.70 4.91
N GLN A 46 -14.37 8.13 5.45
CA GLN A 46 -15.56 7.28 5.55
C GLN A 46 -16.13 6.90 4.18
N GLU A 47 -16.14 7.83 3.23
CA GLU A 47 -16.55 7.56 1.84
C GLU A 47 -15.60 6.54 1.19
N THR A 48 -14.30 6.68 1.43
CA THR A 48 -13.27 5.74 0.95
C THR A 48 -13.48 4.34 1.52
N VAL A 49 -13.64 4.22 2.83
CA VAL A 49 -13.87 2.93 3.52
C VAL A 49 -15.16 2.28 3.01
N ARG A 50 -16.26 3.04 2.93
CA ARG A 50 -17.54 2.53 2.42
C ARG A 50 -17.44 2.06 0.97
N HIS A 51 -16.75 2.83 0.12
CA HIS A 51 -16.53 2.47 -1.27
C HIS A 51 -15.81 1.13 -1.38
N PHE A 52 -14.62 0.99 -0.80
CA PHE A 52 -13.85 -0.26 -0.93
C PHE A 52 -14.48 -1.45 -0.22
N THR A 53 -15.21 -1.23 0.88
CA THR A 53 -15.95 -2.32 1.55
C THR A 53 -17.13 -2.81 0.70
N ASN A 54 -17.83 -1.92 0.00
CA ASN A 54 -18.89 -2.33 -0.91
C ASN A 54 -18.33 -3.02 -2.15
N LEU A 55 -17.17 -2.56 -2.66
CA LEU A 55 -16.49 -3.17 -3.79
C LEU A 55 -16.04 -4.60 -3.46
N SER A 56 -15.49 -4.82 -2.26
CA SER A 56 -15.03 -6.15 -1.84
C SER A 56 -16.17 -7.16 -1.74
N ARG A 57 -17.37 -6.74 -1.33
CA ARG A 57 -18.58 -7.59 -1.29
C ARG A 57 -19.08 -7.99 -2.68
N MET A 58 -18.72 -7.24 -3.72
CA MET A 58 -19.04 -7.59 -5.11
C MET A 58 -18.03 -8.58 -5.70
N ASN A 59 -16.92 -8.86 -5.00
CA ASN A 59 -15.86 -9.72 -5.50
C ASN A 59 -16.02 -11.17 -5.00
N MET A 60 -15.69 -12.13 -5.87
CA MET A 60 -15.53 -13.53 -5.46
C MET A 60 -14.11 -13.72 -4.92
N SER A 61 -13.97 -14.40 -3.77
CA SER A 61 -12.67 -14.66 -3.14
C SER A 61 -12.58 -16.08 -2.58
N VAL A 62 -11.35 -16.57 -2.40
CA VAL A 62 -11.04 -17.86 -1.75
C VAL A 62 -11.48 -17.87 -0.28
N ASP A 63 -11.47 -16.71 0.37
CA ASP A 63 -11.85 -16.59 1.78
C ASP A 63 -13.35 -16.80 2.02
N THR A 64 -14.17 -16.61 0.99
CA THR A 64 -15.63 -16.62 1.10
C THR A 64 -16.29 -17.68 0.25
N ASN A 65 -15.58 -18.28 -0.70
CA ASN A 65 -16.13 -19.24 -1.66
C ASN A 65 -15.15 -20.37 -1.96
N PHE A 66 -15.70 -21.52 -2.36
CA PHE A 66 -14.91 -22.54 -3.03
C PHE A 66 -14.46 -22.06 -4.41
N TYR A 67 -13.16 -22.16 -4.72
CA TYR A 67 -12.54 -21.49 -5.87
C TYR A 67 -11.71 -22.46 -6.75
N PRO A 68 -12.33 -23.43 -7.46
CA PRO A 68 -11.63 -24.52 -8.16
C PRO A 68 -11.06 -24.11 -9.52
N LEU A 69 -10.12 -23.16 -9.54
CA LEU A 69 -9.40 -22.80 -10.76
C LEU A 69 -8.19 -23.71 -10.97
N GLY A 70 -8.23 -24.49 -12.07
CA GLY A 70 -7.10 -25.30 -12.51
C GLY A 70 -5.85 -24.44 -12.79
N SER A 71 -4.67 -25.00 -12.53
CA SER A 71 -3.36 -24.32 -12.67
C SER A 71 -3.07 -23.16 -11.70
N CYS A 72 -4.09 -22.61 -11.00
CA CYS A 72 -3.90 -21.49 -10.08
C CYS A 72 -3.57 -21.90 -8.63
N THR A 73 -3.84 -23.17 -8.25
CA THR A 73 -3.66 -23.68 -6.88
C THR A 73 -4.25 -22.72 -5.83
N MET A 74 -5.55 -22.41 -5.96
CA MET A 74 -6.29 -21.50 -5.07
C MET A 74 -6.50 -22.11 -3.67
N LYS A 75 -5.41 -22.21 -2.92
CA LYS A 75 -5.36 -22.73 -1.55
C LYS A 75 -5.69 -21.64 -0.54
N TYR A 76 -5.96 -22.06 0.69
CA TYR A 76 -6.11 -21.14 1.81
C TYR A 76 -4.87 -20.24 1.98
N ASN A 77 -5.09 -18.95 2.20
CA ASN A 77 -4.08 -17.95 2.54
C ASN A 77 -4.07 -17.72 4.07
N PRO A 78 -3.11 -18.29 4.84
CA PRO A 78 -3.09 -18.14 6.29
C PRO A 78 -3.00 -16.68 6.73
N ARG A 79 -3.93 -16.25 7.60
CA ARG A 79 -3.93 -14.87 8.15
C ARG A 79 -2.68 -14.56 8.98
N LEU A 80 -1.98 -15.58 9.46
CA LEU A 80 -0.68 -15.41 10.10
C LEU A 80 0.34 -14.77 9.16
N HIS A 81 0.31 -15.12 7.87
CA HIS A 81 1.28 -14.58 6.91
C HIS A 81 1.13 -13.06 6.74
N GLU A 82 -0.11 -12.55 6.76
CA GLU A 82 -0.38 -11.10 6.76
C GLU A 82 0.24 -10.37 7.97
N LYS A 83 0.32 -11.05 9.12
CA LYS A 83 0.98 -10.50 10.31
C LYS A 83 2.50 -10.51 10.16
N VAL A 84 3.06 -11.59 9.63
CA VAL A 84 4.51 -11.76 9.46
C VAL A 84 5.06 -10.73 8.46
N VAL A 85 4.41 -10.52 7.32
CA VAL A 85 4.87 -9.55 6.31
C VAL A 85 4.79 -8.10 6.79
N ARG A 86 3.98 -7.81 7.81
CA ARG A 86 3.80 -6.47 8.41
C ARG A 86 4.80 -6.16 9.54
N LEU A 87 5.70 -7.07 9.89
CA LEU A 87 6.71 -6.78 10.91
C LEU A 87 7.61 -5.63 10.43
N PRO A 88 8.03 -4.68 11.30
CA PRO A 88 8.80 -3.50 10.91
C PRO A 88 10.13 -3.78 10.20
N GLY A 89 10.74 -4.96 10.43
CA GLY A 89 11.95 -5.39 9.73
C GLY A 89 11.73 -5.95 8.31
N PHE A 90 10.47 -6.11 7.88
CA PHE A 90 10.09 -6.58 6.54
C PHE A 90 9.31 -5.51 5.78
N ALA A 91 8.26 -4.94 6.37
CA ALA A 91 7.37 -4.00 5.69
C ALA A 91 8.05 -2.69 5.28
N ASP A 92 8.97 -2.20 6.10
CA ASP A 92 9.63 -0.91 5.95
C ASP A 92 11.09 -1.02 5.48
N LEU A 93 11.52 -2.22 5.08
CA LEU A 93 12.92 -2.48 4.73
C LEU A 93 13.26 -1.98 3.32
N HIS A 94 14.20 -1.04 3.24
CA HIS A 94 14.71 -0.59 1.94
C HIS A 94 15.66 -1.64 1.31
N PRO A 95 15.48 -2.03 0.04
CA PRO A 95 16.24 -3.12 -0.58
C PRO A 95 17.74 -2.83 -0.75
N LEU A 96 18.14 -1.55 -0.87
CA LEU A 96 19.57 -1.18 -0.92
C LEU A 96 20.23 -1.09 0.47
N LEU A 97 19.48 -1.20 1.58
CA LEU A 97 20.06 -1.08 2.92
C LEU A 97 21.25 -2.02 3.14
N PRO A 98 21.23 -3.31 2.72
CA PRO A 98 22.38 -4.20 2.90
C PRO A 98 23.67 -3.72 2.19
N GLN A 99 23.54 -2.96 1.10
CA GLN A 99 24.68 -2.46 0.33
C GLN A 99 25.28 -1.18 0.90
N LEU A 100 24.56 -0.50 1.80
CA LEU A 100 25.07 0.71 2.45
C LEU A 100 26.11 0.36 3.51
N ARG A 101 26.96 1.33 3.84
CA ARG A 101 27.94 1.20 4.92
C ARG A 101 27.23 0.83 6.23
N HIS A 102 27.64 -0.28 6.84
CA HIS A 102 27.01 -0.88 8.04
C HIS A 102 25.53 -1.30 7.88
N GLY A 103 24.96 -1.25 6.68
CA GLY A 103 23.57 -1.60 6.50
C GLY A 103 23.33 -3.11 6.48
N ALA A 104 24.29 -3.92 6.03
CA ALA A 104 24.20 -5.38 6.07
C ALA A 104 23.95 -5.93 7.49
N THR A 105 24.55 -5.33 8.53
CA THR A 105 24.33 -5.75 9.93
C THR A 105 22.93 -5.44 10.42
N LEU A 106 22.21 -4.49 9.78
CA LEU A 106 20.84 -4.13 10.11
C LEU A 106 19.79 -4.99 9.39
N THR A 107 20.21 -5.81 8.41
CA THR A 107 19.30 -6.60 7.56
C THR A 107 19.44 -8.11 7.74
N GLN A 108 20.16 -8.57 8.77
CA GLN A 108 20.46 -9.99 8.96
C GLN A 108 19.19 -10.85 9.06
N GLY A 109 18.14 -10.39 9.75
CA GLY A 109 16.89 -11.14 9.85
C GLY A 109 16.25 -11.44 8.48
N ALA A 110 16.20 -10.43 7.58
CA ALA A 110 15.66 -10.63 6.23
C ALA A 110 16.56 -11.52 5.37
N LEU A 111 17.88 -11.37 5.49
CA LEU A 111 18.85 -12.21 4.78
C LEU A 111 18.78 -13.67 5.23
N THR A 112 18.60 -13.93 6.53
CA THR A 112 18.41 -15.27 7.06
C THR A 112 17.14 -15.91 6.51
N VAL A 113 16.02 -15.19 6.44
CA VAL A 113 14.78 -15.72 5.84
C VAL A 113 15.00 -16.13 4.39
N LEU A 114 15.69 -15.31 3.59
CA LEU A 114 16.01 -15.65 2.20
C LEU A 114 16.89 -16.91 2.13
N TYR A 115 17.95 -16.95 2.94
CA TYR A 115 18.86 -18.09 2.99
C TYR A 115 18.16 -19.39 3.41
N GLU A 116 17.30 -19.35 4.43
CA GLU A 116 16.56 -20.53 4.90
C GLU A 116 15.48 -20.98 3.92
N THR A 117 14.89 -20.06 3.14
CA THR A 117 13.85 -20.38 2.15
C THR A 117 14.43 -20.98 0.86
N GLU A 118 15.67 -20.62 0.50
CA GLU A 118 16.36 -21.17 -0.68
C GLU A 118 16.90 -22.59 -0.48
N ARG A 119 17.13 -22.98 0.78
CA ARG A 119 17.61 -24.31 1.16
C ARG A 119 16.54 -25.39 1.02
#